data_AF-A0A2D9XWW2-F1
#
_entry.id   AF-A0A2D9XWW2-F1
#
_cell.length_a   1.000
_cell.length_b   1.000
_cell.length_c   1.000
_cell.angle_alpha   90.00
_cell.angle_beta   90.00
_cell.angle_gamma   90.00
#
_symmetry.space_group_name_H-M   'P 1'
#
loop_
_entity.id
_entity.type
_entity.pdbx_description
1 polymer ?
#
loop_
_entity_poly.entity_id
_entity_poly.type
_entity_poly.pdbx_seq_one_letter_code
_entity_poly.pdbx_strand_id
1 'polypeptide(L)'
;MRLVKIFGGLIIMILVLYFLMQNTSLVSVDLVFVQYDNVQVAVVMLGALAVGTIIGYGAAITNILSSKSELRALKNKNRHLSDELNDLRNAAIDEEIYHSEDKDE
;
A
#
# COMPACT_ATOMS: atom_id res chain seq x y z
N MET A 1 1.22 13.27 11.36
CA MET A 1 1.29 14.44 10.44
C MET A 1 2.31 14.18 9.34
N ARG A 2 2.06 14.64 8.09
CA ARG A 2 2.99 14.39 6.96
C ARG A 2 4.41 14.89 7.25
N LEU A 3 4.53 16.02 7.95
CA LEU A 3 5.81 16.62 8.35
C LEU A 3 6.64 15.71 9.28
N VAL A 4 6.00 15.10 10.29
CA VAL A 4 6.68 14.19 11.25
C VAL A 4 7.22 12.94 10.53
N LYS A 5 6.50 12.43 9.52
CA LYS A 5 6.96 11.28 8.72
C LYS A 5 8.22 11.63 7.91
N ILE A 6 8.24 12.81 7.29
CA ILE A 6 9.39 13.30 6.52
C ILE A 6 10.58 13.54 7.44
N PHE A 7 10.37 14.19 8.59
CA PHE A 7 11.42 14.48 9.56
C PHE A 7 12.04 13.20 10.13
N GLY A 8 11.21 12.21 10.48
CA GLY A 8 11.70 10.89 10.91
C GLY A 8 12.53 10.19 9.84
N GLY A 9 12.09 10.25 8.57
CA GLY A 9 12.87 9.71 7.45
C GLY A 9 14.23 10.38 7.28
N LEU A 10 14.30 11.70 7.49
CA LEU A 10 15.54 12.47 7.41
C LEU A 10 16.54 12.08 8.52
N ILE A 11 16.05 11.90 9.75
CA ILE A 11 16.87 11.38 10.86
C ILE A 11 17.41 10.00 10.53
N ILE A 12 16.56 9.09 10.04
CA ILE A 12 16.97 7.75 9.64
C ILE A 12 18.05 7.82 8.54
N MET A 13 17.89 8.70 7.56
CA MET A 13 18.88 8.87 6.49
C MET A 13 20.24 9.30 7.04
N ILE A 14 20.28 10.25 7.98
CA ILE A 14 21.52 10.69 8.64
C ILE A 14 22.16 9.53 9.42
N LEU A 15 21.36 8.74 10.16
CA LEU A 15 21.85 7.58 10.89
C LEU A 15 22.46 6.52 9.98
N VAL A 16 21.83 6.25 8.83
CA VAL A 16 22.36 5.31 7.83
C VAL A 16 23.69 5.81 7.27
N LEU A 17 23.79 7.10 6.93
CA LEU A 17 25.05 7.68 6.44
C LEU A 17 26.16 7.61 7.49
N TYR A 18 25.85 7.95 8.74
CA TYR A 18 26.79 7.85 9.86
C TYR A 18 27.28 6.41 10.06
N PHE A 19 26.35 5.45 10.01
CA PHE A 19 26.65 4.03 10.11
C PHE A 19 27.56 3.55 8.97
N LEU A 20 27.31 3.96 7.72
CA LEU A 20 28.17 3.63 6.59
C LEU A 20 29.58 4.23 6.72
N MET A 21 29.67 5.48 7.18
CA MET A 21 30.97 6.16 7.38
C MET A 21 31.83 5.44 8.43
N GLN A 22 31.21 4.85 9.45
CA GLN A 22 31.93 4.09 10.47
C GLN A 22 32.43 2.72 9.99
N ASN A 23 31.88 2.20 8.89
CA ASN A 23 32.11 0.83 8.42
C ASN A 23 32.84 0.80 7.06
N THR A 24 33.89 1.59 6.88
CA THR A 24 34.69 1.62 5.65
C THR A 24 35.90 0.67 5.69
N SER A 25 36.02 -0.19 6.70
CA SER A 25 37.10 -1.18 6.79
C SER A 25 37.06 -2.13 5.61
N LEU A 26 38.25 -2.50 5.11
CA LEU A 26 38.41 -3.50 4.07
C LEU A 26 38.33 -4.88 4.70
N VAL A 27 37.43 -5.72 4.21
CA VAL A 27 37.31 -7.11 4.64
C VAL A 27 37.06 -8.01 3.43
N SER A 28 37.36 -9.29 3.58
CA SER A 28 36.89 -10.32 2.66
C SER A 28 35.45 -10.65 2.99
N VAL A 29 34.58 -10.60 1.98
CA VAL A 29 33.14 -10.85 2.12
C VAL A 29 32.77 -12.08 1.32
N ASP A 30 32.21 -13.07 2.01
CA ASP A 30 31.57 -14.22 1.39
C ASP A 30 30.07 -13.95 1.28
N LEU A 31 29.62 -13.52 0.09
CA LEU A 31 28.20 -13.60 -0.22
C LEU A 31 27.97 -15.04 -0.64
N VAL A 32 26.95 -15.72 -0.10
CA VAL A 32 26.60 -17.14 -0.28
C VAL A 32 26.97 -17.81 -1.64
N PHE A 33 27.01 -17.06 -2.73
CA PHE A 33 27.37 -17.51 -4.08
C PHE A 33 28.67 -16.92 -4.67
N VAL A 34 29.21 -15.83 -4.12
CA VAL A 34 30.38 -15.09 -4.62
C VAL A 34 31.21 -14.51 -3.46
N GLN A 35 32.52 -14.77 -3.49
CA GLN A 35 33.47 -14.16 -2.56
C GLN A 35 34.16 -12.96 -3.20
N TYR A 36 34.33 -11.90 -2.41
CA TYR A 36 35.10 -10.73 -2.79
C TYR A 36 36.14 -10.40 -1.72
N ASP A 37 37.39 -10.22 -2.15
CA ASP A 37 38.47 -9.78 -1.28
C ASP A 37 38.67 -8.27 -1.35
N ASN A 38 39.12 -7.69 -0.23
CA ASN A 38 39.48 -6.27 -0.12
C ASN A 38 38.33 -5.31 -0.50
N VAL A 39 37.11 -5.61 -0.08
CA VAL A 39 35.95 -4.74 -0.32
C VAL A 39 35.62 -3.97 0.95
N GLN A 40 35.25 -2.69 0.79
CA GLN A 40 34.74 -1.88 1.89
C GLN A 40 33.38 -2.43 2.34
N VAL A 41 33.22 -2.73 3.62
CA VAL A 41 31.94 -3.22 4.19
C VAL A 41 30.78 -2.26 3.85
N ALA A 42 31.04 -0.95 3.88
CA ALA A 42 30.09 0.09 3.49
C ALA A 42 29.47 -0.12 2.10
N VAL A 43 30.26 -0.56 1.10
CA VAL A 43 29.76 -0.78 -0.27
C VAL A 43 28.82 -1.98 -0.32
N VAL A 44 29.18 -3.07 0.38
CA VAL A 44 28.34 -4.27 0.46
C VAL A 44 27.03 -3.96 1.18
N MET A 45 27.09 -3.23 2.29
CA MET A 45 25.90 -2.82 3.03
C MET A 45 25.01 -1.89 2.21
N LEU A 46 25.60 -0.96 1.44
CA LEU A 46 24.86 -0.08 0.54
C LEU A 46 24.17 -0.88 -0.56
N GLY A 47 24.84 -1.88 -1.15
CA GLY A 47 24.25 -2.80 -2.12
C GLY A 47 23.07 -3.59 -1.53
N ALA A 48 23.24 -4.16 -0.34
CA ALA A 48 22.18 -4.90 0.35
C ALA A 48 20.97 -4.00 0.67
N LEU A 49 21.22 -2.78 1.17
CA LEU A 49 20.18 -1.78 1.41
C LEU A 49 19.43 -1.41 0.13
N ALA A 50 20.14 -1.21 -0.99
CA ALA A 50 19.53 -0.88 -2.26
C ALA A 50 18.59 -2.01 -2.74
N VAL A 51 19.06 -3.26 -2.71
CA VAL A 51 18.25 -4.44 -3.09
C VAL A 51 17.02 -4.56 -2.19
N GLY A 52 17.20 -4.47 -0.87
CA GLY A 52 16.09 -4.53 0.09
C GLY A 52 15.07 -3.42 -0.13
N THR A 53 15.53 -2.21 -0.44
CA THR A 53 14.66 -1.05 -0.72
C THR A 53 13.85 -1.26 -2.00
N ILE A 54 14.47 -1.77 -3.07
CA ILE A 54 13.77 -2.07 -4.33
C ILE A 54 12.67 -3.11 -4.10
N ILE A 55 12.97 -4.19 -3.39
CA ILE A 55 12.00 -5.25 -3.08
C ILE A 55 10.87 -4.68 -2.21
N GLY A 56 11.19 -3.94 -1.15
CA GLY A 56 10.21 -3.34 -0.26
C GLY A 56 9.29 -2.34 -0.99
N TYR A 57 9.86 -1.52 -1.87
CA TYR A 57 9.08 -0.60 -2.69
C TYR A 57 8.17 -1.33 -3.68
N GLY A 58 8.68 -2.40 -4.31
CA GLY A 58 7.88 -3.28 -5.18
C GLY A 58 6.67 -3.86 -4.46
N ALA A 59 6.87 -4.38 -3.25
CA ALA A 59 5.77 -4.90 -2.41
C ALA A 59 4.77 -3.80 -1.99
N ALA A 60 5.24 -2.57 -1.73
CA ALA A 60 4.34 -1.45 -1.43
C ALA A 60 3.47 -1.07 -2.63
N ILE A 61 4.01 -1.10 -3.85
CA ILE A 61 3.25 -0.83 -5.08
C ILE A 61 2.13 -1.86 -5.26
N THR A 62 2.44 -3.16 -5.14
CA THR A 62 1.42 -4.21 -5.33
C THR A 62 0.29 -4.08 -4.31
N ASN A 63 0.62 -3.75 -3.06
CA ASN A 63 -0.37 -3.50 -2.02
C ASN A 63 -1.28 -2.29 -2.33
N ILE A 64 -0.69 -1.19 -2.80
CA ILE A 64 -1.44 0.01 -3.21
C ILE A 64 -2.38 -0.29 -4.37
N LEU A 65 -1.92 -1.08 -5.35
CA LEU A 65 -2.74 -1.48 -6.50
C LEU A 65 -3.91 -2.37 -6.08
N SER A 66 -3.69 -3.37 -5.22
CA SER A 66 -4.77 -4.22 -4.68
C SER A 66 -5.80 -3.37 -3.95
N SER A 67 -5.34 -2.48 -3.06
CA SER A 67 -6.21 -1.58 -2.30
C SER A 67 -7.10 -0.73 -3.22
N LYS A 68 -6.56 -0.22 -4.33
CA LYS A 68 -7.31 0.60 -5.29
C LYS A 68 -8.34 -0.22 -6.08
N SER A 69 -8.02 -1.46 -6.40
CA SER A 69 -8.94 -2.41 -7.04
C SER A 69 -10.10 -2.75 -6.11
N GLU A 70 -9.79 -3.09 -4.85
CA GLU A 70 -10.78 -3.37 -3.81
C GLU A 70 -11.70 -2.18 -3.56
N LEU A 71 -11.16 -0.96 -3.46
CA LEU A 71 -11.95 0.26 -3.33
C LEU A 71 -12.95 0.43 -4.48
N ARG A 72 -12.55 0.15 -5.72
CA ARG A 72 -13.45 0.23 -6.88
C ARG A 72 -14.52 -0.84 -6.83
N ALA A 73 -14.17 -2.07 -6.46
CA ALA A 73 -15.12 -3.16 -6.31
C ALA A 73 -16.16 -2.86 -5.21
N LEU A 74 -15.70 -2.34 -4.07
CA LEU A 74 -16.56 -1.97 -2.95
C LEU A 74 -17.50 -0.82 -3.31
N LYS A 75 -17.02 0.18 -4.05
CA LYS A 75 -17.85 1.28 -4.56
C LYS A 75 -18.94 0.80 -5.52
N ASN A 76 -18.60 -0.13 -6.43
CA ASN A 76 -19.58 -0.70 -7.36
C ASN A 76 -20.64 -1.54 -6.63
N LYS A 77 -20.23 -2.38 -5.66
CA LYS A 77 -21.17 -3.15 -4.83
C LYS A 77 -22.10 -2.24 -4.03
N ASN A 78 -21.54 -1.19 -3.42
CA ASN A 78 -22.34 -0.23 -2.67
C ASN A 78 -23.39 0.47 -3.56
N ARG A 79 -23.01 0.86 -4.78
CA ARG A 79 -23.97 1.44 -5.75
C ARG A 79 -25.07 0.43 -6.11
N HIS A 80 -24.71 -0.81 -6.44
CA HIS A 80 -25.68 -1.85 -6.78
C HIS A 80 -26.69 -2.11 -5.65
N LEU A 81 -26.20 -2.23 -4.40
CA LEU A 81 -27.07 -2.40 -3.23
C LEU A 81 -27.95 -1.16 -3.01
N SER A 82 -27.45 0.05 -3.29
CA SER A 82 -28.24 1.27 -3.21
C SER A 82 -29.33 1.32 -4.27
N ASP A 83 -29.04 0.83 -5.48
CA ASP A 83 -29.99 0.76 -6.59
C ASP A 83 -31.07 -0.29 -6.28
N GLU A 84 -30.69 -1.50 -5.84
CA GLU A 84 -31.63 -2.55 -5.39
C GLU A 84 -32.54 -2.08 -4.26
N LEU A 85 -31.98 -1.38 -3.26
CA LEU A 85 -32.76 -0.84 -2.16
C LEU A 85 -33.77 0.20 -2.64
N ASN A 86 -33.38 1.02 -3.61
CA ASN A 86 -34.25 2.02 -4.20
C ASN A 86 -35.36 1.38 -5.05
N ASP A 87 -35.04 0.32 -5.79
CA ASP A 87 -36.00 -0.46 -6.58
C ASP A 87 -37.00 -1.19 -5.67
N LEU A 88 -36.54 -1.81 -4.57
CA LEU A 88 -37.42 -2.40 -3.55
C LEU A 88 -38.33 -1.36 -2.91
N ARG A 89 -37.80 -0.17 -2.62
CA ARG A 89 -38.59 0.93 -2.06
C ARG A 89 -39.65 1.42 -3.06
N ASN A 90 -39.29 1.57 -4.34
CA ASN A 90 -40.25 1.99 -5.36
C ASN A 90 -41.31 0.90 -5.63
N ALA A 91 -40.93 -0.37 -5.67
CA ALA A 91 -41.87 -1.48 -5.83
C ALA A 91 -42.89 -1.56 -4.68
N ALA A 92 -42.46 -1.31 -3.43
CA ALA A 92 -43.37 -1.28 -2.29
C ALA A 92 -44.31 -0.06 -2.30
N ILE A 93 -43.88 1.08 -2.86
CA ILE A 93 -44.71 2.29 -2.99
C ILE A 93 -45.76 2.13 -4.10
N ASP A 94 -45.39 1.52 -5.24
CA ASP A 94 -46.34 1.26 -6.34
C ASP A 94 -47.47 0.30 -5.90
N GLU A 95 -47.18 -0.70 -5.06
CA GLU A 95 -48.21 -1.57 -4.46
C GLU A 95 -49.16 -0.80 -3.52
N GLU A 96 -48.66 0.19 -2.76
CA GLU A 96 -49.48 1.00 -1.84
C GLU A 96 -50.40 1.98 -2.59
N ILE A 97 -49.97 2.51 -3.74
CA ILE A 97 -50.78 3.40 -4.60
C ILE A 97 -51.95 2.62 -5.23
N TYR A 98 -51.69 1.42 -5.78
CA TYR A 98 -52.77 0.58 -6.34
C TYR A 98 -53.79 0.16 -5.27
N HIS A 99 -53.35 -0.12 -4.05
CA HIS A 99 -54.27 -0.53 -2.97
C HIS A 99 -55.03 0.64 -2.30
N SER A 100 -54.63 1.88 -2.55
CA SER A 100 -55.34 3.08 -2.08
C SER A 100 -56.35 3.59 -3.11
N GLU A 101 -56.07 3.47 -4.42
CA GLU A 101 -57.05 3.82 -5.47
C GLU A 101 -58.26 2.85 -5.50
N ASP A 102 -58.07 1.56 -5.19
CA ASP A 102 -59.16 0.56 -5.13
C ASP A 102 -60.11 0.72 -3.92
N LYS A 103 -59.83 1.66 -3.00
CA LYS A 103 -60.67 1.90 -1.80
C LYS A 103 -61.55 3.16 -1.90
N ASP A 104 -61.42 3.92 -2.97
CA ASP A 104 -62.16 5.17 -3.20
C ASP A 104 -63.27 5.06 -4.28
N GLU A 105 -63.56 3.85 -4.79
CA GLU A 105 -64.81 3.50 -5.51
C GLU A 105 -65.82 2.76 -4.60
#